data_AF-F8UH55-F1
#
_entry.id   AF-F8UH55-F1
#
_cell.length_a   1.000
_cell.length_b   1.000
_cell.length_c   1.000
_cell.angle_alpha   90.00
_cell.angle_beta   90.00
_cell.angle_gamma   90.00
#
_symmetry.space_group_name_H-M   'P 1'
#
loop_
_entity.id
_entity.type
_entity.pdbx_description
1 polymer ?
#
loop_
_entity_poly.entity_id
_entity_poly.type
_entity_poly.pdbx_seq_one_letter_code
_entity_poly.pdbx_strand_id
1 'polypeptide(L)'
;MIFQPAALALLLAASLNALMLAGAGMFALHLLRHWNPDSGSERQIALERRTYLVSTLVGLSLLLSLPALALFVHNADAMAPFFTGAMCAVGSLKVNAWGMPALLTMLAGFFLAAAWLVLNHLDSRGWDTPLIRGKYRLLLVLAPLAVTQAGLLWLYYLNLNPEVITSCCGSLFGPRRAGWRRKWRRCRW
;
A
#
# COMPACT_ATOMS: atom_id res chain seq x y z
N MET A 1 -11.02 -3.94 -19.28
CA MET A 1 -11.48 -3.08 -18.17
C MET A 1 -10.38 -2.20 -17.53
N ILE A 2 -9.11 -2.28 -17.99
CA ILE A 2 -8.01 -1.38 -17.57
C ILE A 2 -8.24 0.10 -17.95
N PHE A 3 -9.10 0.39 -18.93
CA PHE A 3 -9.35 1.75 -19.43
C PHE A 3 -10.26 2.62 -18.54
N GLN A 4 -10.66 2.14 -17.36
CA GLN A 4 -11.30 3.04 -16.40
C GLN A 4 -10.25 4.05 -15.90
N PRO A 5 -10.52 5.36 -16.02
CA PRO A 5 -9.53 6.40 -15.71
C PRO A 5 -9.03 6.32 -14.27
N ALA A 6 -9.90 5.88 -13.35
CA ALA A 6 -9.58 5.73 -11.95
C ALA A 6 -8.67 4.52 -11.65
N ALA A 7 -8.76 3.43 -12.43
CA ALA A 7 -7.84 2.29 -12.35
C ALA A 7 -6.43 2.67 -12.85
N LEU A 8 -6.36 3.38 -13.98
CA LEU A 8 -5.10 3.92 -14.52
C LEU A 8 -4.44 4.91 -13.56
N ALA A 9 -5.21 5.81 -12.95
CA ALA A 9 -4.70 6.75 -11.96
C ALA A 9 -4.09 6.02 -10.74
N LEU A 10 -4.76 4.98 -10.24
CA LEU A 10 -4.25 4.17 -9.12
C LEU A 10 -2.98 3.40 -9.49
N LEU A 11 -2.92 2.79 -10.68
CA LEU A 11 -1.73 2.07 -11.16
C LEU A 11 -0.53 3.01 -11.33
N LEU A 12 -0.75 4.18 -11.93
CA LEU A 12 0.28 5.20 -12.08
C LEU A 12 0.76 5.72 -10.73
N ALA A 13 -0.16 6.11 -9.84
CA ALA A 13 0.19 6.58 -8.50
C ALA A 13 0.96 5.53 -7.69
N ALA A 14 0.52 4.27 -7.71
CA ALA A 14 1.19 3.18 -7.01
C ALA A 14 2.59 2.90 -7.58
N SER A 15 2.73 2.89 -8.91
CA SER A 15 4.01 2.67 -9.57
C SER A 15 5.02 3.78 -9.31
N LEU A 16 4.59 5.05 -9.37
CA LEU A 16 5.44 6.21 -9.08
C LEU A 16 5.88 6.24 -7.62
N ASN A 17 4.96 5.98 -6.69
CA ASN A 17 5.29 5.88 -5.26
C ASN A 17 6.28 4.74 -4.99
N ALA A 18 6.08 3.57 -5.63
CA ALA A 18 7.00 2.44 -5.50
C ALA A 18 8.41 2.78 -6.03
N LEU A 19 8.51 3.47 -7.18
CA LEU A 19 9.79 3.89 -7.75
C LEU A 19 10.52 4.90 -6.86
N MET A 20 9.80 5.92 -6.36
CA MET A 20 10.36 6.92 -5.45
C MET A 20 10.87 6.27 -4.15
N LEU A 21 10.09 5.37 -3.55
CA LEU A 21 10.45 4.69 -2.31
C LEU A 21 11.57 3.66 -2.51
N ALA A 22 11.65 2.99 -3.65
CA ALA A 22 12.77 2.12 -3.98
C ALA A 22 14.09 2.92 -4.12
N GLY A 23 14.04 4.06 -4.83
CA GLY A 23 15.19 4.98 -4.92
C GLY A 23 15.62 5.52 -3.56
N ALA A 24 14.66 5.93 -2.73
CA ALA A 24 14.93 6.40 -1.38
C ALA A 24 15.43 5.28 -0.45
N GLY A 25 14.99 4.04 -0.63
CA GLY A 25 15.49 2.86 0.08
C GLY A 25 16.95 2.52 -0.26
N MET A 26 17.35 2.65 -1.54
CA MET A 26 18.76 2.53 -1.93
C MET A 26 19.63 3.61 -1.28
N PHE A 27 19.15 4.86 -1.25
CA PHE A 27 19.83 5.93 -0.52
C PHE A 27 19.89 5.67 0.99
N ALA A 28 18.82 5.15 1.59
CA ALA A 28 18.77 4.78 3.01
C ALA A 28 19.84 3.73 3.37
N LEU A 29 20.00 2.71 2.54
CA LEU A 29 21.04 1.69 2.69
C LEU A 29 22.43 2.30 2.61
N HIS A 30 22.66 3.18 1.62
CA HIS A 30 23.93 3.87 1.46
C HIS A 30 24.26 4.75 2.68
N LEU A 31 23.26 5.49 3.18
CA LEU A 31 23.38 6.36 4.35
C LEU A 31 23.68 5.54 5.61
N LEU A 32 22.91 4.49 5.90
CA LEU A 32 23.08 3.64 7.07
C LEU A 32 24.46 2.96 7.14
N ARG A 33 25.09 2.68 5.99
CA ARG A 33 26.43 2.07 5.92
C ARG A 33 27.58 3.06 6.16
N HIS A 34 27.42 4.32 5.77
CA HIS A 34 28.50 5.32 5.79
C HIS A 34 28.28 6.44 6.82
N TRP A 35 27.22 6.37 7.62
CA TRP A 35 26.88 7.40 8.60
C TRP A 35 27.89 7.43 9.76
N ASN A 36 28.68 8.50 9.83
CA ASN A 36 29.57 8.79 10.95
C ASN A 36 29.35 10.23 11.46
N PRO A 37 28.58 10.41 12.55
CA PRO A 37 28.24 11.74 13.07
C PRO A 37 29.45 12.48 13.68
N ASP A 38 30.53 11.76 14.05
CA ASP A 38 31.71 12.36 14.67
C ASP A 38 32.71 12.90 13.62
N SER A 39 32.44 12.71 12.32
CA SER A 39 33.37 13.09 11.24
C SER A 39 32.89 14.31 10.45
N GLY A 40 33.63 15.41 10.49
CA GLY A 40 33.37 16.64 9.71
C GLY A 40 33.84 16.57 8.24
N SER A 41 33.86 15.39 7.62
CA SER A 41 34.37 15.22 6.26
C SER A 41 33.41 15.81 5.20
N GLU A 42 33.92 16.28 4.05
CA GLU A 42 33.08 16.78 2.96
C GLU A 42 32.00 15.78 2.52
N ARG A 43 32.32 14.48 2.59
CA ARG A 43 31.37 13.39 2.29
C ARG A 43 30.19 13.38 3.25
N GLN A 44 30.41 13.63 4.54
CA GLN A 44 29.35 13.69 5.55
C GLN A 44 28.46 14.92 5.35
N ILE A 45 29.04 16.09 5.09
CA ILE A 45 28.29 17.32 4.79
C ILE A 45 27.41 17.13 3.53
N ALA A 46 27.95 16.47 2.50
CA ALA A 46 27.19 16.15 1.29
C ALA A 46 26.05 15.16 1.57
N LEU A 47 26.27 14.16 2.45
CA LEU A 47 25.25 13.21 2.87
C LEU A 47 24.12 13.93 3.62
N GLU A 48 24.41 14.80 4.59
CA GLU A 48 23.41 15.55 5.35
C GLU A 48 22.50 16.41 4.45
N ARG A 49 23.07 17.15 3.50
CA ARG A 49 22.28 17.93 2.52
C ARG A 49 21.35 17.03 1.69
N ARG A 50 21.85 15.88 1.22
CA ARG A 50 21.03 14.92 0.46
C ARG A 50 19.94 14.30 1.33
N THR A 51 20.22 14.06 2.61
CA THR A 51 19.28 13.50 3.59
C THR A 51 18.06 14.41 3.76
N TYR A 52 18.28 15.73 3.79
CA TYR A 52 17.21 16.73 3.81
C TYR A 52 16.35 16.69 2.55
N LEU A 53 16.97 16.71 1.36
CA LEU A 53 16.26 16.62 0.07
C LEU A 53 15.46 15.33 -0.08
N VAL A 54 16.03 14.19 0.30
CA VAL A 54 15.36 12.89 0.21
C VAL A 54 14.19 12.83 1.20
N SER A 55 14.34 13.36 2.41
CA SER A 55 13.27 13.35 3.41
C SER A 55 12.06 14.18 2.98
N THR A 56 12.27 15.33 2.34
CA THR A 56 11.18 16.16 1.83
C THR A 56 10.48 15.50 0.62
N LEU A 57 11.24 14.92 -0.31
CA LEU A 57 10.68 14.17 -1.45
C LEU A 57 9.85 12.96 -1.01
N VAL A 58 10.37 12.17 -0.07
CA VAL A 58 9.65 11.01 0.49
C VAL A 58 8.40 11.46 1.24
N GLY A 59 8.51 12.53 2.05
CA GLY A 59 7.37 13.09 2.76
C GLY A 59 6.24 13.51 1.81
N LEU A 60 6.58 14.20 0.72
CA LEU A 60 5.61 14.58 -0.31
C LEU A 60 4.98 13.36 -1.00
N SER A 61 5.79 12.38 -1.39
CA SER A 61 5.30 11.13 -2.01
C SER A 61 4.31 10.40 -1.11
N LEU A 62 4.62 10.30 0.18
CA LEU A 62 3.77 9.63 1.15
C LEU A 62 2.47 10.39 1.38
N LEU A 63 2.52 11.73 1.51
CA LEU A 63 1.33 12.57 1.66
C LEU A 63 0.39 12.41 0.46
N LEU A 64 0.92 12.41 -0.76
CA LEU A 64 0.14 12.19 -1.98
C LEU A 64 -0.42 10.77 -2.09
N SER A 65 0.22 9.79 -1.45
CA SER A 65 -0.24 8.40 -1.45
C SER A 65 -1.37 8.11 -0.44
N LEU A 66 -1.58 8.95 0.59
CA LEU A 66 -2.65 8.77 1.58
C LEU A 66 -4.06 8.68 0.96
N PRO A 67 -4.49 9.55 0.03
CA PRO A 67 -5.80 9.43 -0.61
C PRO A 67 -5.92 8.21 -1.53
N ALA A 68 -4.82 7.54 -1.90
CA ALA A 68 -4.86 6.37 -2.80
C ALA A 68 -5.64 5.20 -2.19
N LEU A 69 -5.63 5.03 -0.86
CA LEU A 69 -6.44 4.02 -0.17
C LEU A 69 -7.94 4.30 -0.35
N ALA A 70 -8.36 5.55 -0.14
CA ALA A 70 -9.76 5.95 -0.32
C ALA A 70 -10.19 5.80 -1.79
N LEU A 71 -9.33 6.19 -2.72
CA LEU A 71 -9.56 6.03 -4.14
C LEU A 71 -9.66 4.55 -4.55
N PHE A 72 -8.86 3.66 -3.96
CA PHE A 72 -8.93 2.21 -4.19
C PHE A 72 -10.25 1.61 -3.72
N VAL A 73 -10.70 1.95 -2.50
CA VAL A 73 -12.00 1.48 -1.99
C VAL A 73 -13.16 2.00 -2.83
N HIS A 74 -13.11 3.27 -3.25
CA HIS A 74 -14.13 3.84 -4.12
C HIS A 74 -14.17 3.15 -5.50
N ASN A 75 -13.02 2.83 -6.09
CA ASN A 75 -12.95 2.06 -7.33
C ASN A 75 -13.54 0.66 -7.15
N ALA A 76 -13.21 -0.02 -6.05
CA ALA A 76 -13.74 -1.34 -5.75
C ALA A 76 -15.28 -1.33 -5.64
N ASP A 77 -15.85 -0.30 -5.01
CA ASP A 77 -17.30 -0.15 -4.87
C ASP A 77 -17.98 0.20 -6.21
N ALA A 78 -17.41 1.13 -6.97
CA ALA A 78 -17.90 1.49 -8.31
C ALA A 78 -17.84 0.33 -9.31
N MET A 79 -16.94 -0.63 -9.10
CA MET A 79 -16.84 -1.86 -9.89
C MET A 79 -17.83 -2.95 -9.46
N ALA A 80 -18.42 -2.87 -8.25
CA ALA A 80 -19.30 -3.92 -7.73
C ALA A 80 -20.51 -4.23 -8.63
N PRO A 81 -21.21 -3.24 -9.23
CA PRO A 81 -22.38 -3.51 -10.09
C PRO A 81 -22.06 -4.28 -11.38
N PHE A 82 -20.79 -4.33 -11.80
CA PHE A 82 -20.39 -5.05 -13.01
C PHE A 82 -20.21 -6.56 -12.80
N PHE A 83 -20.25 -7.04 -11.55
CA PHE A 83 -20.12 -8.46 -11.22
C PHE A 83 -21.45 -9.03 -10.73
N THR A 84 -21.81 -10.21 -11.22
CA THR A 84 -23.04 -10.89 -10.85
C THR A 84 -22.97 -11.38 -9.39
N GLY A 85 -23.82 -10.80 -8.52
CA GLY A 85 -23.91 -11.17 -7.10
C GLY A 85 -23.09 -10.31 -6.12
N ALA A 86 -22.35 -9.31 -6.59
CA ALA A 86 -21.63 -8.37 -5.73
C ALA A 86 -22.52 -7.18 -5.33
N MET A 87 -22.89 -7.09 -4.05
CA MET A 87 -23.67 -5.98 -3.49
C MET A 87 -22.80 -4.89 -2.83
N CYS A 88 -21.50 -5.15 -2.65
CA CYS A 88 -20.56 -4.23 -1.99
C CYS A 88 -19.13 -4.39 -2.55
N ALA A 89 -18.25 -3.43 -2.24
CA ALA A 89 -16.81 -3.47 -2.57
C ALA A 89 -16.08 -4.78 -2.17
N VAL A 90 -16.53 -5.48 -1.12
CA VAL A 90 -15.95 -6.78 -0.74
C VAL A 90 -16.19 -7.83 -1.83
N GLY A 91 -17.32 -7.72 -2.53
CA GLY A 91 -17.69 -8.60 -3.63
C GLY A 91 -16.77 -8.49 -4.84
N SER A 92 -16.39 -7.26 -5.22
CA SER A 92 -15.44 -7.01 -6.31
C SER A 92 -14.02 -7.43 -5.93
N LEU A 93 -13.59 -7.15 -4.69
CA LEU A 93 -12.26 -7.56 -4.20
C LEU A 93 -12.08 -9.08 -4.08
N LYS A 94 -13.18 -9.83 -3.88
CA LYS A 94 -13.16 -11.30 -3.80
C LYS A 94 -13.24 -12.02 -5.15
N VAL A 95 -13.41 -11.29 -6.25
CA VAL A 95 -13.38 -11.89 -7.62
C VAL A 95 -12.05 -12.59 -7.88
N ASN A 96 -10.97 -12.13 -7.24
CA ASN A 96 -9.63 -12.64 -7.44
C ASN A 96 -8.92 -12.88 -6.10
N ALA A 97 -8.00 -13.84 -6.05
CA ALA A 97 -7.19 -14.15 -4.87
C ALA A 97 -6.30 -12.97 -4.41
N TRP A 98 -6.03 -12.02 -5.31
CA TRP A 98 -5.13 -10.88 -5.10
C TRP A 98 -5.80 -9.61 -4.55
N GLY A 99 -7.13 -9.47 -4.62
CA GLY A 99 -7.83 -8.24 -4.22
C GLY A 99 -7.80 -8.00 -2.70
N MET A 100 -8.07 -9.02 -1.89
CA MET A 100 -7.99 -8.93 -0.43
C MET A 100 -6.56 -8.68 0.10
N PRO A 101 -5.51 -9.38 -0.39
CA PRO A 101 -4.13 -9.04 -0.08
C PRO A 101 -3.76 -7.60 -0.44
N ALA A 102 -4.18 -7.09 -1.60
CA ALA A 102 -3.92 -5.72 -2.02
C ALA A 102 -4.48 -4.70 -1.02
N LEU A 103 -5.74 -4.89 -0.58
CA LEU A 103 -6.36 -4.02 0.43
C LEU A 103 -5.57 -4.02 1.75
N LEU A 104 -5.19 -5.21 2.24
CA LEU A 104 -4.40 -5.33 3.47
C LEU A 104 -3.05 -4.64 3.35
N THR A 105 -2.36 -4.78 2.21
CA THR A 105 -1.09 -4.09 1.97
C THR A 105 -1.23 -2.58 1.88
N MET A 106 -2.31 -2.07 1.26
CA MET A 106 -2.58 -0.62 1.24
C MET A 106 -2.87 -0.08 2.63
N LEU A 107 -3.62 -0.81 3.45
CA LEU A 107 -3.91 -0.42 4.82
C LEU A 107 -2.64 -0.38 5.67
N ALA A 108 -1.81 -1.42 5.58
CA ALA A 108 -0.51 -1.46 6.25
C ALA A 108 0.39 -0.30 5.78
N GLY A 109 0.43 -0.05 4.46
CA GLY A 109 1.16 1.06 3.85
C GLY A 109 0.71 2.43 4.35
N PHE A 110 -0.60 2.65 4.52
CA PHE A 110 -1.16 3.88 5.07
C PHE A 110 -0.68 4.15 6.51
N PHE A 111 -0.78 3.16 7.40
CA PHE A 111 -0.31 3.32 8.78
C PHE A 111 1.19 3.54 8.87
N LEU A 112 1.98 2.79 8.07
CA LEU A 112 3.43 2.96 8.03
C LEU A 112 3.83 4.32 7.45
N ALA A 113 3.16 4.80 6.41
CA ALA A 113 3.37 6.12 5.83
C ALA A 113 3.05 7.24 6.83
N ALA A 114 1.92 7.12 7.54
CA ALA A 114 1.55 8.06 8.59
C ALA A 114 2.58 8.06 9.74
N ALA A 115 3.01 6.89 10.20
CA ALA A 115 4.06 6.78 11.22
C ALA A 115 5.38 7.41 10.76
N TRP A 116 5.79 7.20 9.51
CA TRP A 116 6.99 7.83 8.96
C TRP A 116 6.87 9.36 8.88
N LEU A 117 5.72 9.88 8.47
CA LEU A 117 5.47 11.32 8.40
C LEU A 117 5.51 11.98 9.78
N VAL A 118 4.91 11.34 10.79
CA VAL A 118 4.97 11.83 12.18
C VAL A 118 6.42 11.82 12.68
N LEU A 119 7.16 10.74 12.44
CA LEU A 119 8.58 10.66 12.80
C LEU A 119 9.39 11.76 12.11
N ASN A 120 9.18 12.00 10.82
CA ASN A 120 9.87 13.05 10.07
C ASN A 120 9.53 14.46 10.58
N HIS A 121 8.29 14.68 11.04
CA HIS A 121 7.86 15.94 11.64
C HIS A 121 8.42 16.17 13.06
N LEU A 122 8.62 15.10 13.81
CA LEU A 122 9.28 15.17 15.12
C LEU A 122 10.80 15.41 14.97
N ASP A 123 11.42 14.73 14.00
CA ASP A 123 12.85 14.87 13.67
C ASP A 123 13.18 16.28 13.20
N SER A 124 12.32 16.92 12.42
CA SER A 124 12.52 18.32 11.97
C SER A 124 12.42 19.37 13.08
N ARG A 125 11.93 19.00 14.27
CA ARG A 125 11.82 19.88 15.44
C ARG A 125 12.93 19.67 16.47
N GLY A 126 13.63 18.54 16.44
CA GLY A 126 14.70 18.22 17.39
C GLY A 126 16.06 18.76 16.93
N TRP A 127 16.82 19.37 17.84
CA TRP A 127 18.14 19.94 17.54
C TRP A 127 19.23 18.87 17.29
N ASP A 128 19.13 17.67 17.89
CA ASP A 128 20.23 16.69 17.88
C ASP A 128 20.10 15.54 16.84
N THR A 129 19.03 15.49 16.04
CA THR A 129 18.75 14.41 15.05
C THR A 129 19.07 12.95 15.48
N PRO A 130 18.82 12.51 16.73
CA PRO A 130 19.19 11.15 17.17
C PRO A 130 18.33 10.05 16.49
N LEU A 131 17.21 10.43 15.85
CA LEU A 131 16.24 9.52 15.24
C LEU A 131 16.52 9.18 13.77
N ILE A 132 17.59 9.72 13.15
CA ILE A 132 17.94 9.46 11.75
C ILE A 132 18.00 7.94 11.45
N ARG A 133 18.61 7.14 12.33
CA ARG A 133 18.71 5.68 12.13
C ARG A 133 17.34 4.99 12.15
N GLY A 134 16.42 5.47 12.99
CA GLY A 134 15.04 4.95 13.07
C GLY A 134 14.25 5.29 11.80
N LYS A 135 14.32 6.55 11.34
CA LYS A 135 13.64 7.04 10.13
C LYS A 135 14.05 6.23 8.89
N TYR A 136 15.34 5.99 8.72
CA TYR A 136 15.87 5.28 7.56
C TYR A 136 15.68 3.75 7.64
N ARG A 137 15.64 3.15 8.83
CA ARG A 137 15.22 1.74 8.99
C ARG A 137 13.76 1.54 8.63
N LEU A 138 12.89 2.45 9.07
CA LEU A 138 11.46 2.37 8.71
C LEU A 138 11.28 2.54 7.20
N LEU A 139 12.03 3.44 6.56
CA LEU A 139 12.02 3.62 5.11
C LEU A 139 12.44 2.35 4.34
N LEU A 140 13.39 1.60 4.89
CA LEU A 140 13.87 0.34 4.33
C LEU A 140 12.79 -0.76 4.38
N VAL A 141 11.90 -0.73 5.36
CA VAL A 141 10.71 -1.61 5.42
C VAL A 141 9.61 -1.09 4.49
N LEU A 142 9.47 0.22 4.35
CA LEU A 142 8.45 0.86 3.52
C LEU A 142 8.66 0.62 2.02
N ALA A 143 9.93 0.61 1.57
CA ALA A 143 10.30 0.39 0.18
C ALA A 143 9.81 -0.95 -0.40
N PRO A 144 10.12 -2.13 0.19
CA PRO A 144 9.61 -3.41 -0.32
C PRO A 144 8.09 -3.48 -0.19
N LEU A 145 7.49 -2.91 0.86
CA LEU A 145 6.04 -2.87 1.01
C LEU A 145 5.37 -2.13 -0.17
N ALA A 146 5.89 -0.97 -0.56
CA ALA A 146 5.36 -0.21 -1.70
C ALA A 146 5.52 -0.96 -3.03
N VAL A 147 6.64 -1.68 -3.22
CA VAL A 147 6.84 -2.54 -4.41
C VAL A 147 5.83 -3.69 -4.43
N THR A 148 5.62 -4.36 -3.30
CA THR A 148 4.61 -5.43 -3.21
C THR A 148 3.20 -4.91 -3.46
N GLN A 149 2.86 -3.73 -2.95
CA GLN A 149 1.58 -3.08 -3.19
C GLN A 149 1.37 -2.81 -4.69
N ALA A 150 2.36 -2.23 -5.37
CA ALA A 150 2.28 -1.98 -6.80
C ALA A 150 2.14 -3.28 -7.60
N GLY A 151 2.90 -4.32 -7.25
CA GLY A 151 2.80 -5.64 -7.88
C GLY A 151 1.43 -6.30 -7.69
N LEU A 152 0.87 -6.25 -6.49
CA LEU A 152 -0.47 -6.76 -6.19
C LEU A 152 -1.55 -6.02 -6.97
N LEU A 153 -1.43 -4.70 -7.10
CA LEU A 153 -2.39 -3.89 -7.86
C LEU A 153 -2.35 -4.24 -9.36
N TRP A 154 -1.15 -4.41 -9.92
CA TRP A 154 -0.98 -4.89 -11.29
C TRP A 154 -1.58 -6.28 -11.49
N LEU A 155 -1.27 -7.23 -10.60
CA LEU A 155 -1.81 -8.60 -10.65
C LEU A 155 -3.35 -8.62 -10.53
N TYR A 156 -3.91 -7.75 -9.70
CA TYR A 156 -5.35 -7.61 -9.53
C TYR A 156 -6.02 -7.18 -10.84
N TYR A 157 -5.53 -6.11 -11.49
CA TYR A 157 -6.12 -5.59 -12.73
C TYR A 157 -5.84 -6.47 -13.96
N LEU A 158 -4.70 -7.17 -14.01
CA LEU A 158 -4.37 -8.08 -15.12
C LEU A 158 -5.17 -9.38 -15.08
N ASN A 159 -5.51 -9.87 -13.89
CA ASN A 159 -6.18 -11.15 -13.69
C ASN A 159 -7.67 -10.96 -13.32
N LEU A 160 -8.28 -9.89 -13.84
CA LEU A 160 -9.67 -9.55 -13.60
C LEU A 160 -10.56 -10.33 -14.59
N ASN A 161 -11.05 -11.49 -14.16
CA ASN A 161 -11.96 -12.33 -14.96
C ASN A 161 -13.42 -12.00 -14.61
N PRO A 162 -14.22 -11.44 -15.54
CA PRO A 162 -15.62 -11.05 -15.29
C PRO A 162 -16.60 -12.23 -15.18
N GLU A 163 -16.19 -13.46 -15.48
CA GLU A 163 -17.06 -14.66 -15.48
C GLU A 163 -17.21 -15.33 -14.10
N VAL A 164 -16.55 -14.82 -13.05
CA VAL A 164 -16.65 -15.38 -11.71
C VAL A 164 -17.88 -14.80 -10.98
N ILE A 165 -18.88 -15.65 -10.72
CA ILE A 165 -20.07 -15.30 -9.93
C ILE A 165 -19.66 -15.21 -8.44
N THR A 166 -19.67 -14.01 -7.87
CA THR A 166 -19.25 -13.77 -6.47
C THR A 166 -20.44 -13.65 -5.52
N SER A 167 -21.01 -14.77 -5.08
CA SER A 167 -22.04 -14.79 -4.02
C SER A 167 -21.44 -14.60 -2.61
N CYS A 168 -20.89 -13.41 -2.33
CA CYS A 168 -20.19 -13.11 -1.07
C CYS A 168 -21.14 -12.92 0.12
N CYS A 169 -22.33 -12.37 -0.12
CA CYS A 169 -23.27 -11.98 0.93
C CYS A 169 -23.85 -13.19 1.70
N GLY A 170 -24.05 -14.34 1.06
CA GLY A 170 -24.53 -15.55 1.72
C GLY A 170 -23.50 -16.25 2.63
N SER A 171 -22.20 -16.11 2.33
CA SER A 171 -21.12 -16.72 3.14
C SER A 171 -20.57 -15.79 4.22
N LEU A 172 -20.68 -14.46 4.05
CA LEU A 172 -20.24 -13.47 5.03
C LEU A 172 -21.30 -13.14 6.09
N PHE A 173 -22.60 -13.14 5.70
CA PHE A 173 -23.73 -12.86 6.59
C PHE A 173 -24.57 -14.10 6.93
N GLY A 174 -24.25 -15.27 6.37
CA GLY A 174 -24.84 -16.52 6.81
C GLY A 174 -24.42 -16.80 8.26
N PRO A 175 -25.33 -17.21 9.16
CA PRO A 175 -24.94 -17.55 10.53
C PRO A 175 -23.84 -18.60 10.47
N ARG A 176 -22.68 -18.30 11.07
CA ARG A 176 -21.55 -19.21 11.22
C ARG A 176 -22.04 -20.42 12.02
N ARG A 177 -22.58 -21.43 11.35
CA ARG A 177 -23.01 -22.68 11.99
C ARG A 177 -21.74 -23.43 12.41
N ALA A 178 -21.25 -23.13 13.61
CA ALA A 178 -20.35 -24.01 14.33
C ALA A 178 -21.12 -25.33 14.59
N GLY A 179 -20.95 -26.30 13.70
CA GLY A 179 -21.73 -27.53 13.78
C GLY A 179 -21.65 -28.34 12.51
N TRP A 180 -20.74 -29.30 12.50
CA TRP A 180 -20.69 -30.41 11.57
C TRP A 180 -22.06 -31.13 11.42
N ARG A 181 -22.27 -31.73 10.23
CA ARG A 181 -23.28 -32.72 9.84
C ARG A 181 -24.68 -32.25 9.38
N ARG A 182 -25.00 -32.75 8.16
CA ARG A 182 -26.31 -32.96 7.52
C ARG A 182 -27.05 -31.69 7.05
N LYS A 183 -27.11 -31.51 5.72
CA LYS A 183 -28.32 -31.78 4.90
C LYS A 183 -28.12 -31.20 3.48
N TRP A 184 -27.35 -31.91 2.66
CA TRP A 184 -27.49 -31.85 1.21
C TRP A 184 -28.86 -32.41 0.82
N ARG A 185 -29.90 -31.58 0.85
CA ARG A 185 -31.19 -31.87 0.20
C ARG A 185 -32.00 -30.58 0.13
N ARG A 186 -32.28 -30.16 -1.11
CA ARG A 186 -33.17 -29.08 -1.57
C ARG A 186 -32.50 -27.74 -1.88
N CYS A 187 -31.85 -27.68 -3.05
CA CYS A 187 -32.02 -26.57 -3.98
C CYS A 187 -32.70 -27.15 -5.22
N ARG A 188 -34.00 -26.92 -5.33
CA ARG A 188 -34.80 -27.00 -6.54
C ARG A 188 -35.55 -25.66 -6.57
N TRP A 189 -35.66 -25.11 -7.77
CA TRP A 189 -36.10 -23.75 -8.13
C TRP A 189 -34.96 -22.75 -8.18
#